data_AF-A0A942V4B9-F1
#
_entry.id   AF-A0A942V4B9-F1
#
_cell.length_a   1.000
_cell.length_b   1.000
_cell.length_c   1.000
_cell.angle_alpha   90.00
_cell.angle_beta   90.00
_cell.angle_gamma   90.00
#
_symmetry.space_group_name_H-M   'P 1'
#
loop_
_entity.id
_entity.type
_entity.pdbx_description
1 polymer ?
#
loop_
_entity_poly.entity_id
_entity_poly.type
_entity_poly.pdbx_seq_one_letter_code
_entity_poly.pdbx_strand_id
1 'polypeptide(L)'
;MEFDSQKILHYNQLFSRWKNELFPRREYAYENECCYAFAHKLAAKAKENGFTPLKAWCLESSSRTYPEDTPLNFIREPKGKSTVSVMRPTDDPLTFKECGWSNYHVALVLDVPVYKDSPKTEKLVFDPIVFDGVVTLKQWQTQFNARDYQVELSGCDVEGKDRTILNGGSGYWRAPNPGSLDVHANRQLENVNCSGREQKNIRSQLVLQAQRSSRSLNVAKAFSGRTA
;
A
#
# COMPACT_ATOMS: atom_id res chain seq x y z
N MET A 1 -21.61 -1.26 8.15
CA MET A 1 -21.33 0.11 8.62
C MET A 1 -20.86 0.91 7.43
N GLU A 2 -21.30 2.16 7.33
CA GLU A 2 -20.97 3.03 6.20
C GLU A 2 -19.71 3.86 6.49
N PHE A 3 -18.86 4.03 5.49
CA PHE A 3 -17.71 4.93 5.58
C PHE A 3 -18.16 6.39 5.57
N ASP A 4 -17.58 7.19 6.46
CA ASP A 4 -17.68 8.63 6.43
C ASP A 4 -16.81 9.19 5.29
N SER A 5 -17.47 9.72 4.27
CA SER A 5 -16.80 10.25 3.08
C SER A 5 -15.84 11.40 3.39
N GLN A 6 -16.15 12.25 4.38
CA GLN A 6 -15.27 13.36 4.75
C GLN A 6 -13.98 12.85 5.39
N LYS A 7 -14.07 11.83 6.26
CA LYS A 7 -12.90 11.20 6.89
C LYS A 7 -12.01 10.51 5.84
N ILE A 8 -12.59 9.76 4.90
CA ILE A 8 -11.82 9.15 3.81
C ILE A 8 -11.10 10.20 2.95
N LEU A 9 -11.80 11.27 2.56
CA LEU A 9 -11.20 12.35 1.77
C LEU A 9 -10.10 13.09 2.54
N HIS A 10 -10.27 13.28 3.85
CA HIS A 10 -9.25 13.86 4.72
C HIS A 10 -7.96 13.02 4.73
N TYR A 11 -8.06 11.70 4.97
CA TYR A 11 -6.88 10.83 4.94
C TYR A 11 -6.24 10.75 3.54
N ASN A 12 -7.04 10.81 2.47
CA ASN A 12 -6.50 10.88 1.11
C ASN A 12 -5.75 12.18 0.81
N GLN A 13 -6.23 13.32 1.33
CA GLN A 13 -5.52 14.60 1.24
C GLN A 13 -4.22 14.58 2.03
N LEU A 14 -4.24 14.00 3.24
CA LEU A 14 -3.04 13.79 4.04
C LEU A 14 -2.01 12.94 3.27
N PHE A 15 -2.44 11.83 2.70
CA PHE A 15 -1.59 10.96 1.88
C PHE A 15 -0.98 11.71 0.69
N SER A 16 -1.80 12.50 -0.02
CA SER A 16 -1.34 13.27 -1.18
C SER A 16 -0.29 14.31 -0.79
N ARG A 17 -0.46 14.97 0.37
CA ARG A 17 0.53 15.93 0.90
C ARG A 17 1.85 15.23 1.24
N TRP A 18 1.80 14.15 2.04
CA TRP A 18 3.00 13.39 2.40
C TRP A 18 3.73 12.84 1.18
N LYS A 19 2.98 12.34 0.18
CA LYS A 19 3.56 11.83 -1.06
C LYS A 19 4.37 12.91 -1.81
N ASN A 20 3.85 14.14 -1.88
CA ASN A 20 4.54 15.24 -2.55
C ASN A 20 5.71 15.80 -1.73
N GLU A 21 5.59 15.80 -0.40
CA GLU A 21 6.64 16.26 0.51
C GLU A 21 7.83 15.30 0.54
N LEU A 22 7.56 13.99 0.66
CA LEU A 22 8.59 12.97 0.87
C LEU A 22 9.21 12.45 -0.43
N PHE A 23 8.50 12.54 -1.55
CA PHE A 23 8.92 11.96 -2.84
C PHE A 23 8.82 13.00 -3.97
N PRO A 24 9.64 14.07 -3.92
CA PRO A 24 9.51 15.24 -4.79
C PRO A 24 9.80 14.94 -6.27
N ARG A 25 10.60 13.90 -6.58
CA ARG A 25 10.83 13.44 -7.96
C ARG A 25 9.77 12.44 -8.42
N ARG A 26 8.75 12.19 -7.59
CA ARG A 26 7.71 11.20 -7.82
C ARG A 26 8.30 9.80 -8.02
N GLU A 27 9.29 9.43 -7.20
CA GLU A 27 10.02 8.15 -7.26
C GLU A 27 9.08 6.94 -7.35
N TYR A 28 7.94 7.01 -6.66
CA TYR A 28 6.90 5.97 -6.63
C TYR A 28 6.25 5.69 -8.00
N ALA A 29 6.36 6.63 -8.94
CA ALA A 29 5.81 6.49 -10.29
C ALA A 29 6.76 5.74 -11.23
N TYR A 30 7.98 5.39 -10.82
CA TYR A 30 8.96 4.72 -11.67
C TYR A 30 9.17 3.27 -11.25
N GLU A 31 9.74 2.46 -12.15
CA GLU A 31 10.08 1.07 -11.83
C GLU A 31 11.14 1.02 -10.73
N ASN A 32 10.84 0.34 -9.63
CA ASN A 32 11.70 0.25 -8.46
C ASN A 32 11.36 -0.98 -7.60
N GLU A 33 12.32 -1.44 -6.79
CA GLU A 33 12.11 -2.47 -5.75
C GLU A 33 12.15 -1.85 -4.33
N CYS A 34 11.87 -0.55 -4.21
CA CYS A 34 12.13 0.25 -3.00
C CYS A 34 10.91 0.39 -2.08
N CYS A 35 9.95 -0.54 -2.13
CA CYS A 35 8.69 -0.49 -1.36
C CYS A 35 8.90 -0.24 0.14
N TYR A 36 9.98 -0.80 0.69
CA TYR A 36 10.43 -0.53 2.05
C TYR A 36 10.67 0.95 2.32
N ALA A 37 11.45 1.64 1.48
CA ALA A 37 11.81 3.04 1.69
C ALA A 37 10.58 3.95 1.72
N PHE A 38 9.61 3.71 0.83
CA PHE A 38 8.34 4.44 0.83
C PHE A 38 7.55 4.20 2.12
N ALA A 39 7.38 2.94 2.52
CA ALA A 39 6.67 2.60 3.75
C ALA A 39 7.38 3.15 5.00
N HIS A 40 8.72 3.16 5.00
CA HIS A 40 9.52 3.71 6.10
C HIS A 40 9.34 5.22 6.24
N LYS A 41 9.51 5.98 5.14
CA LYS A 41 9.37 7.44 5.13
C LYS A 41 7.96 7.88 5.48
N LEU A 42 6.94 7.20 4.93
CA LEU A 42 5.55 7.46 5.29
C LEU A 42 5.27 7.14 6.76
N ALA A 43 5.82 6.05 7.31
CA ALA A 43 5.67 5.73 8.73
C ALA A 43 6.35 6.77 9.63
N ALA A 44 7.57 7.21 9.31
CA ALA A 44 8.24 8.27 10.06
C ALA A 44 7.39 9.55 10.07
N LYS A 45 6.87 9.95 8.89
CA LYS A 45 6.00 11.11 8.77
C LYS A 45 4.69 10.96 9.56
N ALA A 46 4.08 9.78 9.52
CA ALA A 46 2.87 9.50 10.29
C ALA A 46 3.13 9.64 11.80
N LYS A 47 4.28 9.19 12.31
CA LYS A 47 4.67 9.39 13.72
C LYS A 47 4.83 10.87 14.08
N GLU A 48 5.51 11.65 13.24
CA GLU A 48 5.63 13.11 13.42
C GLU A 48 4.25 13.79 13.50
N ASN A 49 3.28 13.26 12.75
CA ASN A 49 1.90 13.73 12.74
C ASN A 49 1.03 13.12 13.87
N GLY A 50 1.60 12.40 14.82
CA GLY A 50 0.92 11.88 16.01
C GLY A 50 0.17 10.56 15.82
N PHE A 51 0.42 9.83 14.74
CA PHE A 51 -0.16 8.50 14.52
C PHE A 51 0.76 7.41 15.09
N THR A 52 0.16 6.22 15.33
CA THR A 52 0.88 4.97 15.62
C THR A 52 0.87 4.11 14.35
N PRO A 53 1.91 4.16 13.50
CA PRO A 53 1.88 3.50 12.22
C PRO A 53 2.18 2.00 12.33
N LEU A 54 1.54 1.24 11.45
CA LEU A 54 1.81 -0.16 11.18
C LEU A 54 2.41 -0.30 9.77
N LYS A 55 2.96 -1.46 9.46
CA LYS A 55 3.28 -1.87 8.08
C LYS A 55 2.51 -3.13 7.73
N ALA A 56 1.97 -3.17 6.52
CA ALA A 56 1.44 -4.39 5.92
C ALA A 56 2.49 -4.98 4.98
N TRP A 57 2.82 -6.25 5.19
CA TRP A 57 3.78 -7.01 4.41
C TRP A 57 3.04 -8.08 3.62
N CYS A 58 3.00 -7.96 2.30
CA CYS A 58 2.55 -9.02 1.42
C CYS A 58 3.75 -9.88 1.08
N LEU A 59 3.70 -11.14 1.48
CA LEU A 59 4.79 -12.09 1.32
C LEU A 59 4.53 -13.03 0.16
N GLU A 60 5.61 -13.49 -0.43
CA GLU A 60 5.59 -14.66 -1.29
C GLU A 60 4.89 -15.84 -0.59
N SER A 61 4.02 -16.55 -1.33
CA SER A 61 3.63 -17.90 -0.91
C SER A 61 4.80 -18.83 -1.17
N SER A 62 5.44 -19.35 -0.12
CA SER A 62 6.38 -20.48 -0.24
C SER A 62 5.72 -21.77 -0.77
N SER A 63 4.41 -21.74 -1.04
CA SER A 63 3.62 -22.85 -1.54
C SER A 63 2.73 -22.42 -2.73
N ARG A 64 3.27 -22.49 -3.95
CA ARG A 64 2.48 -23.09 -5.04
C ARG A 64 2.56 -24.61 -4.86
N THR A 65 1.94 -25.15 -3.81
CA THR A 65 1.62 -26.57 -3.78
C THR A 65 0.51 -26.78 -4.78
N TYR A 66 0.89 -27.20 -5.99
CA TYR A 66 -0.04 -27.81 -6.92
C TYR A 66 -0.65 -29.06 -6.25
N PRO A 67 -1.94 -29.36 -6.43
CA PRO A 67 -2.50 -30.63 -6.00
C PRO A 67 -1.63 -31.79 -6.52
N GLU A 68 -1.39 -32.82 -5.70
CA GLU A 68 -0.52 -33.96 -6.05
C GLU A 68 -0.90 -34.63 -7.38
N ASP A 69 -2.15 -34.48 -7.81
CA ASP A 69 -2.70 -35.04 -9.05
C ASP A 69 -2.51 -34.17 -10.31
N THR A 70 -1.72 -33.10 -10.24
CA THR A 70 -1.48 -32.24 -11.41
C THR A 70 -0.58 -32.97 -12.42
N PRO A 71 -1.03 -33.21 -13.66
CA PRO A 71 -0.25 -33.95 -14.65
C PRO A 71 1.13 -33.30 -14.85
N LEU A 72 2.20 -34.09 -14.84
CA LEU A 72 3.59 -33.62 -15.01
C LEU A 72 3.78 -32.76 -16.28
N ASN A 73 2.94 -32.96 -17.29
CA ASN A 73 2.98 -32.21 -18.55
C ASN A 73 2.40 -30.79 -18.43
N PHE A 74 1.74 -30.47 -17.31
CA PHE A 74 1.26 -29.14 -16.92
C PHE A 74 2.24 -28.42 -15.99
N ILE A 75 3.25 -29.11 -15.45
CA ILE A 75 4.32 -28.49 -14.67
C ILE A 75 5.28 -27.86 -15.66
N ARG A 76 4.96 -26.64 -16.10
CA ARG A 76 6.01 -25.72 -16.55
C ARG A 76 6.96 -25.57 -15.37
N GLU A 77 8.23 -25.94 -15.55
CA GLU A 77 9.32 -25.59 -14.64
C GLU A 77 9.11 -24.14 -14.14
N PRO A 78 9.20 -23.84 -12.84
CA PRO A 78 9.15 -22.47 -12.37
C PRO A 78 10.46 -21.77 -12.78
N LYS A 79 10.56 -21.38 -14.05
CA LYS A 79 11.57 -20.44 -14.55
C LYS A 79 11.12 -19.03 -14.18
N GLY A 80 11.27 -18.65 -12.92
CA GLY A 80 10.99 -17.29 -12.50
C GLY A 80 11.29 -17.10 -11.02
N LYS A 81 12.04 -16.05 -10.68
CA LYS A 81 12.17 -15.56 -9.31
C LYS A 81 10.76 -15.43 -8.73
N SER A 82 10.55 -15.90 -7.51
CA SER A 82 9.27 -15.74 -6.86
C SER A 82 8.93 -14.27 -6.64
N THR A 83 7.78 -13.85 -7.16
CA THR A 83 7.36 -12.45 -7.15
C THR A 83 6.03 -12.27 -6.42
N VAL A 84 5.97 -11.23 -5.61
CA VAL A 84 4.71 -10.59 -5.23
C VAL A 84 4.39 -9.61 -6.35
N SER A 85 3.24 -9.72 -7.01
CA SER A 85 2.94 -8.87 -8.17
C SER A 85 1.52 -8.32 -8.18
N VAL A 86 1.36 -7.23 -8.92
CA VAL A 86 0.08 -6.57 -9.18
C VAL A 86 -0.07 -6.29 -10.67
N MET A 87 -1.31 -6.31 -11.14
CA MET A 87 -1.66 -5.86 -12.49
C MET A 87 -1.98 -4.37 -12.46
N ARG A 88 -1.16 -3.54 -13.11
CA ARG A 88 -1.35 -2.09 -13.21
C ARG A 88 -1.92 -1.71 -14.57
N PRO A 89 -2.81 -0.71 -14.65
CA PRO A 89 -3.27 -0.19 -15.94
C PRO A 89 -2.10 0.41 -16.72
N THR A 90 -2.18 0.41 -18.06
CA THR A 90 -1.21 1.12 -18.91
C THR A 90 -1.83 2.39 -19.52
N ASP A 91 -1.13 3.01 -20.48
CA ASP A 91 -1.71 4.10 -21.25
C ASP A 91 -2.88 3.69 -22.14
N ASP A 92 -2.90 2.43 -22.59
CA ASP A 92 -4.08 1.84 -23.21
C ASP A 92 -5.03 1.34 -22.10
N PRO A 93 -6.27 1.87 -22.04
CA PRO A 93 -7.25 1.54 -20.99
C PRO A 93 -7.70 0.07 -20.99
N LEU A 94 -7.44 -0.69 -22.06
CA LEU A 94 -7.78 -2.11 -22.17
C LEU A 94 -6.63 -3.04 -21.79
N THR A 95 -5.47 -2.50 -21.41
CA THR A 95 -4.27 -3.30 -21.15
C THR A 95 -3.73 -3.08 -19.75
N PHE A 96 -3.10 -4.14 -19.24
CA PHE A 96 -2.47 -4.16 -17.93
C PHE A 96 -1.03 -4.67 -18.05
N LYS A 97 -0.13 -4.11 -17.23
CA LYS A 97 1.26 -4.55 -17.08
C LYS A 97 1.43 -5.17 -15.69
N GLU A 98 2.04 -6.34 -15.62
CA GLU A 98 2.47 -6.93 -14.35
C GLU A 98 3.66 -6.15 -13.79
N CYS A 99 3.57 -5.76 -12.52
CA CYS A 99 4.66 -5.17 -11.75
C CYS A 99 4.91 -6.05 -10.54
N GLY A 100 6.13 -6.55 -10.38
CA GLY A 100 6.49 -7.50 -9.34
C GLY A 100 7.66 -7.03 -8.49
N TRP A 101 7.65 -7.49 -7.24
CA TRP A 101 8.74 -7.35 -6.28
C TRP A 101 9.31 -8.72 -5.94
N SER A 102 10.63 -8.79 -5.82
CA SER A 102 11.31 -9.97 -5.30
C SER A 102 10.95 -10.18 -3.83
N ASN A 103 10.44 -11.36 -3.48
CA ASN A 103 10.11 -11.83 -2.12
C ASN A 103 8.91 -11.18 -1.39
N TYR A 104 8.76 -9.86 -1.42
CA TYR A 104 7.69 -9.16 -0.69
C TYR A 104 7.35 -7.78 -1.23
N HIS A 105 6.17 -7.29 -0.86
CA HIS A 105 5.80 -5.87 -0.96
C HIS A 105 5.35 -5.34 0.40
N VAL A 106 5.63 -4.07 0.69
CA VAL A 106 5.29 -3.45 2.00
C VAL A 106 4.73 -2.05 1.83
N ALA A 107 3.73 -1.70 2.65
CA ALA A 107 3.10 -0.39 2.67
C ALA A 107 2.79 0.09 4.10
N LEU A 108 2.67 1.42 4.28
CA LEU A 108 2.21 2.02 5.54
C LEU A 108 0.74 1.66 5.77
N VAL A 109 0.38 1.34 7.02
CA VAL A 109 -0.99 1.17 7.49
C VAL A 109 -1.25 2.07 8.69
N LEU A 110 -2.40 2.75 8.67
CA LEU A 110 -2.94 3.46 9.84
C LEU A 110 -4.28 2.84 10.23
N ASP A 111 -4.48 2.59 11.53
CA ASP A 111 -5.76 2.17 12.09
C ASP A 111 -6.53 3.41 12.55
N VAL A 112 -7.51 3.83 11.76
CA VAL A 112 -8.09 5.18 11.88
C VAL A 112 -9.61 5.17 11.90
N PRO A 113 -10.25 6.09 12.65
CA PRO A 113 -11.70 6.20 12.67
C PRO A 113 -12.20 6.73 11.32
N VAL A 114 -12.95 5.90 10.60
CA VAL A 114 -13.48 6.23 9.26
C VAL A 114 -14.96 5.92 9.10
N TYR A 115 -15.59 5.32 10.10
CA TYR A 115 -17.02 5.01 10.05
C TYR A 115 -17.85 6.21 10.51
N LYS A 116 -19.05 6.34 9.92
CA LYS A 116 -20.03 7.34 10.33
C LYS A 116 -20.61 6.96 11.70
N ASP A 117 -20.78 7.96 12.57
CA ASP A 117 -21.42 7.84 13.89
C ASP A 117 -20.86 6.71 14.77
N SER A 118 -19.58 6.36 14.59
CA SER A 118 -18.94 5.23 15.26
C SER A 118 -17.47 5.52 15.55
N PRO A 119 -16.96 5.15 16.75
CA PRO A 119 -15.55 5.24 17.08
C PRO A 119 -14.72 4.09 16.48
N LYS A 120 -15.37 3.11 15.82
CA LYS A 120 -14.65 1.99 15.20
C LYS A 120 -13.67 2.50 14.15
N THR A 121 -12.55 1.81 14.06
CA THR A 121 -11.46 2.12 13.16
C THR A 121 -11.43 1.14 11.98
N GLU A 122 -10.77 1.54 10.91
CA GLU A 122 -10.43 0.70 9.76
C GLU A 122 -8.95 0.86 9.46
N LYS A 123 -8.33 -0.22 8.95
CA LYS A 123 -6.95 -0.18 8.51
C LYS A 123 -6.89 0.39 7.09
N LEU A 124 -6.44 1.63 6.99
CA LEU A 124 -6.15 2.28 5.71
C LEU A 124 -4.69 2.08 5.33
N VAL A 125 -4.46 1.66 4.10
CA VAL A 125 -3.14 1.46 3.49
C VAL A 125 -2.77 2.69 2.65
N PHE A 126 -1.55 3.16 2.85
CA PHE A 126 -0.93 4.30 2.18
C PHE A 126 0.21 3.77 1.32
N ASP A 127 -0.11 3.36 0.09
CA ASP A 127 0.82 2.75 -0.85
C ASP A 127 0.97 3.62 -2.11
N PRO A 128 2.00 4.47 -2.18
CA PRO A 128 2.16 5.41 -3.28
C PRO A 128 2.64 4.71 -4.55
N ILE A 129 3.16 3.48 -4.45
CA ILE A 129 3.63 2.75 -5.61
C ILE A 129 2.44 2.16 -6.35
N VAL A 130 1.48 1.54 -5.63
CA VAL A 130 0.38 0.79 -6.27
C VAL A 130 -0.86 1.65 -6.52
N PHE A 131 -1.25 2.50 -5.57
CA PHE A 131 -2.55 3.18 -5.59
C PHE A 131 -2.42 4.70 -5.74
N ASP A 132 -3.40 5.34 -6.37
CA ASP A 132 -3.45 6.80 -6.52
C ASP A 132 -3.98 7.52 -5.26
N GLY A 133 -4.56 6.76 -4.33
CA GLY A 133 -5.12 7.21 -3.07
C GLY A 133 -5.16 6.10 -2.02
N VAL A 134 -5.64 6.43 -0.82
CA VAL A 134 -5.74 5.46 0.29
C VAL A 134 -6.75 4.35 -0.03
N VAL A 135 -6.47 3.13 0.42
CA VAL A 135 -7.35 1.96 0.25
C VAL A 135 -7.49 1.22 1.58
N THR A 136 -8.49 0.35 1.72
CA THR A 136 -8.53 -0.54 2.90
C THR A 136 -7.48 -1.64 2.79
N LEU A 137 -7.09 -2.24 3.92
CA LEU A 137 -6.19 -3.40 3.92
C LEU A 137 -6.72 -4.51 3.00
N LYS A 138 -8.02 -4.79 3.05
CA LYS A 138 -8.66 -5.79 2.18
C LYS A 138 -8.53 -5.47 0.70
N GLN A 139 -8.72 -4.21 0.31
CA GLN A 139 -8.56 -3.77 -1.08
C GLN A 139 -7.11 -3.91 -1.54
N TRP A 140 -6.15 -3.55 -0.68
CA TRP A 140 -4.74 -3.74 -0.95
C TRP A 140 -4.41 -5.22 -1.14
N GLN A 141 -4.79 -6.09 -0.20
CA GLN A 141 -4.58 -7.55 -0.27
C GLN A 141 -5.14 -8.17 -1.56
N THR A 142 -6.36 -7.78 -1.93
CA THR A 142 -7.04 -8.26 -3.14
C THR A 142 -6.23 -7.94 -4.39
N GLN A 143 -5.59 -6.78 -4.43
CA GLN A 143 -4.80 -6.33 -5.57
C GLN A 143 -3.54 -7.17 -5.82
N PHE A 144 -2.98 -7.73 -4.74
CA PHE A 144 -1.86 -8.67 -4.78
C PHE A 144 -2.28 -10.12 -4.98
N ASN A 145 -3.59 -10.39 -5.11
CA ASN A 145 -4.15 -11.74 -5.08
C ASN A 145 -3.63 -12.55 -3.87
N ALA A 146 -3.40 -11.85 -2.75
CA ALA A 146 -2.81 -12.43 -1.57
C ALA A 146 -3.90 -13.09 -0.72
N ARG A 147 -3.63 -14.31 -0.25
CA ARG A 147 -4.43 -14.97 0.78
C ARG A 147 -4.16 -14.31 2.14
N ASP A 148 -5.11 -14.44 3.06
CA ASP A 148 -5.02 -13.78 4.38
C ASP A 148 -3.72 -14.09 5.14
N TYR A 149 -3.22 -15.34 5.05
CA TYR A 149 -1.97 -15.74 5.72
C TYR A 149 -0.70 -15.14 5.09
N GLN A 150 -0.79 -14.58 3.89
CA GLN A 150 0.36 -13.97 3.21
C GLN A 150 0.55 -12.51 3.60
N VAL A 151 -0.36 -11.94 4.41
CA VAL A 151 -0.31 -10.53 4.80
C VAL A 151 -0.09 -10.41 6.29
N GLU A 152 1.11 -9.96 6.65
CA GLU A 152 1.49 -9.73 8.04
C GLU A 152 1.42 -8.23 8.38
N LEU A 153 0.97 -7.91 9.60
CA LEU A 153 1.01 -6.55 10.13
C LEU A 153 2.10 -6.45 11.21
N SER A 154 2.94 -5.42 11.14
CA SER A 154 3.96 -5.14 12.15
C SER A 154 3.84 -3.71 12.67
N GLY A 155 4.04 -3.51 13.98
CA GLY A 155 4.17 -2.17 14.56
C GLY A 155 5.45 -1.45 14.11
N CYS A 156 5.41 -0.12 14.05
CA CYS A 156 6.59 0.70 13.71
C CYS A 156 7.38 1.19 14.93
N ASP A 157 6.97 0.87 16.17
CA ASP A 157 7.55 1.39 17.42
C ASP A 157 8.50 0.42 18.14
N VAL A 158 8.77 -0.75 17.56
CA VAL A 158 9.63 -1.74 18.20
C VAL A 158 11.07 -1.53 17.76
N GLU A 159 11.83 -0.69 18.46
CA GLU A 159 13.30 -0.77 18.39
C GLU A 159 13.72 -2.17 18.89
N GLY A 160 13.94 -3.10 17.96
CA GLY A 160 14.54 -4.40 18.24
C GLY A 160 13.84 -5.22 19.34
N LYS A 161 12.93 -6.11 18.92
CA LYS A 161 12.34 -7.28 19.63
C LYS A 161 10.82 -7.26 19.53
N ASP A 162 10.29 -7.46 18.33
CA ASP A 162 9.01 -8.16 18.23
C ASP A 162 9.26 -9.53 17.63
N ARG A 163 8.93 -10.58 18.38
CA ARG A 163 9.33 -11.98 18.16
C ARG A 163 8.46 -12.70 17.11
N THR A 164 7.69 -11.96 16.34
CA THR A 164 6.78 -12.49 15.31
C THR A 164 7.38 -12.47 13.90
N ILE A 165 8.60 -11.95 13.72
CA ILE A 165 9.28 -11.99 12.42
C ILE A 165 10.26 -13.17 12.37
N LEU A 166 10.00 -14.09 11.45
CA LEU A 166 10.87 -15.20 11.06
C LEU A 166 12.32 -14.71 10.84
N ASN A 167 13.26 -15.30 11.59
CA ASN A 167 14.71 -15.27 11.39
C ASN A 167 15.38 -13.89 11.31
N GLY A 168 15.63 -13.27 12.48
CA GLY A 168 16.75 -12.33 12.67
C GLY A 168 16.63 -10.95 12.02
N GLY A 169 15.51 -10.64 11.36
CA GLY A 169 15.17 -9.31 10.86
C GLY A 169 14.64 -8.38 11.96
N SER A 170 14.76 -7.07 11.79
CA SER A 170 14.45 -6.08 12.84
C SER A 170 12.95 -5.81 13.08
N GLY A 171 12.04 -6.44 12.33
CA GLY A 171 10.68 -5.88 12.17
C GLY A 171 10.55 -4.94 10.96
N TYR A 172 11.68 -4.42 10.47
CA TYR A 172 11.75 -3.37 9.45
C TYR A 172 12.53 -3.81 8.22
N TRP A 173 13.26 -4.91 8.27
CA TRP A 173 14.06 -5.42 7.18
C TRP A 173 14.20 -6.93 7.40
N ARG A 174 13.93 -7.75 6.37
CA ARG A 174 13.99 -9.22 6.47
C ARG A 174 15.42 -9.78 6.31
N ALA A 175 16.42 -8.92 6.23
CA ALA A 175 17.84 -9.26 6.22
C ALA A 175 18.54 -8.64 7.45
N PRO A 176 19.84 -8.84 7.66
CA PRO A 176 20.58 -8.17 8.73
C PRO A 176 20.38 -6.66 8.65
N ASN A 177 20.11 -6.02 9.79
CA ASN A 177 19.82 -4.58 9.86
C ASN A 177 20.90 -3.77 9.12
N PRO A 178 20.55 -2.95 8.10
CA PRO A 178 21.52 -2.17 7.33
C PRO A 178 22.16 -1.03 8.13
N GLY A 179 21.92 -0.94 9.43
CA GLY A 179 22.35 0.14 10.32
C GLY A 179 21.24 1.15 10.48
N SER A 180 21.47 2.40 10.07
CA SER A 180 20.42 3.43 10.08
C SER A 180 19.40 3.15 8.97
N LEU A 181 18.18 2.80 9.37
CA LEU A 181 17.07 2.51 8.48
C LEU A 181 16.68 3.72 7.62
N ASP A 182 16.79 4.93 8.18
CA ASP A 182 16.49 6.16 7.45
C ASP A 182 17.53 6.43 6.35
N VAL A 183 18.82 6.27 6.68
CA VAL A 183 19.91 6.39 5.70
C VAL A 183 19.75 5.35 4.59
N HIS A 184 19.37 4.12 4.93
CA HIS A 184 19.12 3.08 3.94
C HIS A 184 17.93 3.43 3.03
N ALA A 185 16.82 3.91 3.60
CA ALA A 185 15.65 4.35 2.84
C ALA A 185 15.98 5.52 1.89
N ASN A 186 16.74 6.52 2.36
CA ASN A 186 17.20 7.64 1.52
C ASN A 186 18.00 7.14 0.32
N ARG A 187 19.00 6.28 0.55
CA ARG A 187 19.84 5.72 -0.51
C ARG A 187 19.03 4.93 -1.54
N GLN A 188 18.04 4.14 -1.09
CA GLN A 188 17.15 3.42 -2.01
C GLN A 188 16.37 4.39 -2.91
N LEU A 189 15.79 5.45 -2.33
CA LEU A 189 15.03 6.45 -3.09
C LEU A 189 15.91 7.23 -4.06
N GLU A 190 17.11 7.67 -3.63
CA GLU A 190 18.08 8.38 -4.49
C GLU A 190 18.43 7.59 -5.76
N ASN A 191 18.57 6.26 -5.63
CA ASN A 191 18.91 5.36 -6.71
C ASN A 191 17.75 5.02 -7.66
N VAL A 192 16.52 5.45 -7.38
CA VAL A 192 15.40 5.26 -8.31
C VAL A 192 15.65 6.05 -9.59
N ASN A 193 15.61 5.35 -10.73
CA ASN A 193 15.75 5.98 -12.04
C ASN A 193 14.44 6.69 -12.45
N CYS A 194 14.39 8.00 -12.21
CA CYS A 194 13.26 8.86 -12.54
C CYS A 194 13.27 9.43 -13.98
N SER A 195 14.14 8.92 -14.88
CA SER A 195 14.18 9.40 -16.28
C SER A 195 13.27 8.62 -17.23
N GLY A 196 12.62 7.55 -16.75
CA GLY A 196 11.82 6.63 -17.55
C GLY A 196 10.37 7.08 -17.78
N ARG A 197 9.53 6.15 -18.27
CA ARG A 197 8.07 6.34 -18.34
C ARG A 197 7.45 6.08 -16.98
N GLU A 198 6.57 6.99 -16.55
CA GLU A 198 5.78 6.79 -15.33
C GLU A 198 4.83 5.60 -15.47
N GLN A 199 4.72 4.80 -14.41
CA GLN A 199 3.76 3.74 -14.22
C GLN A 199 2.44 4.32 -13.70
N LYS A 200 1.32 3.89 -14.27
CA LYS A 200 0.01 4.32 -13.76
C LYS A 200 -0.36 3.58 -12.48
N ASN A 201 -0.78 4.33 -11.47
CA ASN A 201 -1.35 3.77 -10.25
C ASN A 201 -2.78 3.28 -10.48
N ILE A 202 -3.18 2.32 -9.66
CA ILE A 202 -4.53 1.78 -9.60
C ILE A 202 -5.41 2.79 -8.87
N ARG A 203 -6.59 3.07 -9.44
CA ARG A 203 -7.51 4.03 -8.84
C ARG A 203 -8.12 3.48 -7.56
N SER A 204 -8.00 4.23 -6.47
CA SER A 204 -8.65 3.89 -5.21
C SER A 204 -10.17 3.97 -5.34
N GLN A 205 -10.82 2.80 -5.32
CA GLN A 205 -12.28 2.71 -5.32
C GLN A 205 -12.88 3.33 -4.05
N LEU A 206 -12.17 3.24 -2.92
CA LEU A 206 -12.58 3.86 -1.65
C LEU A 206 -12.69 5.38 -1.79
N VAL A 207 -11.68 6.01 -2.39
CA VAL A 207 -11.66 7.47 -2.61
C VAL A 207 -12.69 7.88 -3.66
N LEU A 208 -12.81 7.13 -4.76
CA LEU A 208 -13.82 7.41 -5.80
C LEU A 208 -15.24 7.35 -5.23
N GLN A 209 -15.53 6.38 -4.37
CA GLN A 209 -16.83 6.28 -3.69
C GLN A 209 -17.06 7.47 -2.75
N ALA A 210 -16.07 7.82 -1.91
CA ALA A 210 -16.18 8.96 -1.02
C ALA A 210 -16.39 10.30 -1.76
N GLN A 211 -15.72 10.50 -2.90
CA GLN A 211 -15.93 11.67 -3.75
C GLN A 211 -17.35 11.74 -4.31
N ARG A 212 -17.90 10.60 -4.78
CA ARG A 212 -19.28 10.53 -5.29
C ARG A 212 -20.29 10.86 -4.19
N SER A 213 -20.16 10.23 -3.02
CA SER A 213 -21.03 10.46 -1.87
C SER A 213 -20.98 11.91 -1.38
N SER A 214 -19.78 12.51 -1.31
CA SER A 214 -19.63 13.93 -0.94
C SER A 214 -20.29 14.88 -1.93
N ARG A 215 -20.23 14.59 -3.24
CA ARG A 215 -20.90 15.42 -4.27
C ARG A 215 -22.42 15.33 -4.13
N SER A 216 -22.96 14.12 -3.95
CA SER A 216 -24.40 13.91 -3.76
C SER A 216 -24.94 14.66 -2.54
N LEU A 217 -24.19 14.66 -1.42
CA LEU A 217 -24.56 15.41 -0.21
C LEU A 217 -24.59 16.93 -0.44
N ASN A 218 -23.63 17.47 -1.18
CA ASN A 218 -23.59 18.90 -1.50
C ASN A 218 -24.75 19.31 -2.41
N VAL A 219 -25.13 18.46 -3.37
CA VAL A 219 -26.30 18.68 -4.22
C VAL A 219 -27.58 18.68 -3.36
N ALA A 220 -27.77 17.69 -2.49
CA ALA A 220 -28.95 17.62 -1.61
C ALA A 220 -29.07 18.84 -0.67
N LYS A 221 -27.95 19.34 -0.13
CA LYS A 221 -27.92 20.58 0.65
C LYS A 221 -28.29 21.82 -0.17
N ALA A 222 -27.82 21.92 -1.41
CA ALA A 222 -28.15 23.04 -2.30
C ALA A 222 -29.63 23.07 -2.67
N PHE A 223 -30.29 21.91 -2.80
CA PHE A 223 -31.72 21.82 -3.06
C PHE A 223 -32.59 22.11 -1.83
N SER A 224 -32.18 21.65 -0.64
CA SER A 224 -32.90 21.95 0.62
C SER A 224 -32.76 23.40 1.08
N GLY A 225 -31.68 24.09 0.70
CA GLY A 225 -31.50 25.53 0.95
C GLY A 225 -32.29 26.46 0.02
N ARG A 226 -33.03 25.94 -0.97
CA ARG A 226 -33.87 26.74 -1.89
C ARG A 226 -35.36 26.71 -1.54
N THR A 227 -35.76 26.03 -0.47
CA THR A 227 -37.16 25.89 -0.04
C THR A 227 -37.46 26.58 1.29
N ALA A 228 -36.73 27.66 1.62
CA ALA A 228 -36.97 28.50 2.80
C ALA A 228 -37.30 29.93 2.39
#